data_AF-A0A2E2VUM3-F1
#
_entry.id   AF-A0A2E2VUM3-F1
#
_cell.length_a   1.000
_cell.length_b   1.000
_cell.length_c   1.000
_cell.angle_alpha   90.00
_cell.angle_beta   90.00
_cell.angle_gamma   90.00
#
_symmetry.space_group_name_H-M   'P 1'
#
loop_
_entity.id
_entity.type
_entity.pdbx_description
1 polymer ?
#
loop_
_entity_poly.entity_id
_entity_poly.type
_entity_poly.pdbx_seq_one_letter_code
_entity_poly.pdbx_strand_id
1 'polypeptide(L)'
;MVHVSKNKVSPQITAQIYDQLASLFLANTRKSDFSKTLFEILTPTERLMLAKRVGIMSMLTYGSSIRTISSTLKVSTATVFKLSEQLNHEKFVHVSNIFKRKKYRESFLGMLENIVTVGGIAPNPQKRLREQMQRSADAFRSGGK
;
A
#
# COMPACT_ATOMS: atom_id res chain seq x y z
N MET A 1 13.28 2.18 -14.50
CA MET A 1 13.71 0.77 -14.28
C MET A 1 15.08 0.81 -13.62
N VAL A 2 15.39 -0.17 -12.76
CA VAL A 2 16.72 -0.27 -12.13
C VAL A 2 17.68 -0.87 -13.14
N HIS A 3 18.85 -0.25 -13.30
CA HIS A 3 19.87 -0.74 -14.22
C HIS A 3 20.71 -1.79 -13.49
N VAL A 4 20.51 -3.06 -13.83
CA VAL A 4 21.27 -4.17 -13.25
C VAL A 4 22.37 -4.56 -14.22
N SER A 5 23.60 -4.72 -13.73
CA SER A 5 24.76 -5.12 -14.53
C SER A 5 24.53 -6.46 -15.24
N LYS A 6 25.09 -6.61 -16.45
CA LYS A 6 25.09 -7.87 -17.20
C LYS A 6 26.02 -8.92 -16.59
N ASN A 7 27.02 -8.48 -15.81
CA ASN A 7 27.97 -9.36 -15.14
C ASN A 7 27.30 -9.94 -13.89
N LYS A 8 26.95 -11.22 -13.96
CA LYS A 8 26.21 -11.91 -12.89
C LYS A 8 27.17 -12.40 -11.82
N VAL A 9 26.80 -12.14 -10.57
CA VAL A 9 27.41 -12.75 -9.39
C VAL A 9 26.89 -14.18 -9.25
N SER A 10 27.68 -15.09 -8.69
CA SER A 10 27.23 -16.47 -8.48
C SER A 10 25.99 -16.52 -7.56
N PRO A 11 25.09 -17.51 -7.74
CA PRO A 11 23.90 -17.63 -6.90
C PRO A 11 24.21 -17.74 -5.41
N GLN A 12 25.32 -18.41 -5.06
CA GLN A 12 25.76 -18.60 -3.68
C GLN A 12 26.16 -17.29 -3.02
N ILE A 13 26.96 -16.46 -3.71
CA ILE A 13 27.36 -15.15 -3.20
C ILE A 13 26.14 -14.22 -3.13
N THR A 14 25.23 -14.31 -4.10
CA THR A 14 23.99 -13.52 -4.10
C THR A 14 23.11 -13.84 -2.89
N ALA A 15 22.99 -15.13 -2.52
CA ALA A 15 22.27 -15.54 -1.32
C ALA A 15 22.91 -14.96 -0.05
N GLN A 16 24.23 -15.05 0.07
CA GLN A 16 24.97 -14.46 1.21
C GLN A 16 24.75 -12.94 1.31
N ILE A 17 24.74 -12.23 0.18
CA ILE A 17 24.46 -10.78 0.15
C ILE A 17 23.03 -10.50 0.64
N TYR A 18 22.05 -11.31 0.23
CA TYR A 18 20.67 -11.17 0.70
C TYR A 18 20.52 -11.44 2.21
N ASP A 19 21.24 -12.42 2.75
CA ASP A 19 21.25 -12.71 4.18
C ASP A 19 21.87 -11.57 4.99
N GLN A 20 22.96 -10.97 4.49
CA GLN A 20 23.56 -9.79 5.11
C GLN A 20 22.63 -8.58 5.07
N LEU A 21 21.93 -8.37 3.94
CA LEU A 21 20.93 -7.32 3.83
C LEU A 21 19.77 -7.51 4.82
N ALA A 22 19.30 -8.75 4.99
CA ALA A 22 18.26 -9.06 5.97
C ALA A 22 18.76 -8.82 7.41
N SER A 23 19.99 -9.24 7.71
CA SER A 23 20.62 -9.05 9.02
C SER A 23 20.76 -7.56 9.38
N LEU A 24 21.13 -6.72 8.41
CA LEU A 24 21.20 -5.27 8.58
C LEU A 24 19.84 -4.68 8.97
N PHE A 25 18.76 -5.15 8.36
CA PHE A 25 17.41 -4.71 8.73
C PHE A 25 16.98 -5.22 10.11
N LEU A 26 17.32 -6.45 10.47
CA LEU A 26 16.99 -7.06 11.77
C LEU A 26 17.78 -6.46 12.94
N ALA A 27 18.97 -5.90 12.71
CA ALA A 27 19.77 -5.22 13.73
C ALA A 27 19.10 -3.95 14.30
N ASN A 28 18.07 -3.42 13.62
CA ASN A 28 17.37 -2.22 14.04
C ASN A 28 16.25 -2.54 15.04
N THR A 29 16.40 -2.08 16.29
CA THR A 29 15.40 -2.31 17.36
C THR A 29 14.26 -1.29 17.37
N ARG A 30 14.47 -0.11 16.77
CA ARG A 30 13.47 0.98 16.69
C ARG A 30 13.06 1.26 15.25
N LYS A 31 11.78 1.58 15.06
CA LYS A 31 11.23 1.95 13.74
C LYS A 31 11.95 3.14 13.10
N SER A 32 12.36 4.13 13.90
CA SER A 32 13.11 5.30 13.44
C SER A 32 14.45 4.91 12.81
N ASP A 33 15.15 3.98 13.46
CA ASP A 33 16.49 3.56 13.04
C ASP A 33 16.39 2.70 11.78
N PHE A 34 15.40 1.79 11.74
CA PHE A 34 15.06 1.05 10.52
C PHE A 34 14.79 1.97 9.33
N SER A 35 14.02 3.05 9.55
CA SER A 35 13.68 3.99 8.48
C SER A 35 14.90 4.77 7.99
N LYS A 36 15.83 5.14 8.90
CA LYS A 36 17.10 5.78 8.53
C LYS A 36 17.96 4.83 7.69
N THR A 37 18.18 3.60 8.15
CA THR A 37 18.95 2.59 7.41
C THR A 37 18.35 2.35 6.02
N LEU A 38 17.03 2.17 5.93
CA LEU A 38 16.34 1.98 4.66
C LEU A 38 16.55 3.17 3.70
N PHE A 39 16.52 4.39 4.22
CA PHE A 39 16.69 5.59 3.41
C PHE A 39 18.14 5.81 3.02
N GLU A 40 19.12 5.53 3.87
CA GLU A 40 20.54 5.66 3.52
C GLU A 40 20.94 4.73 2.37
N ILE A 41 20.36 3.53 2.29
CA ILE A 41 20.64 2.55 1.23
C ILE A 41 19.93 2.90 -0.08
N LEU A 42 18.69 3.38 -0.01
CA LEU A 42 17.86 3.60 -1.18
C LEU A 42 17.96 5.03 -1.72
N THR A 43 18.05 5.16 -3.03
CA THR A 43 17.91 6.45 -3.70
C THR A 43 16.48 7.01 -3.51
N PRO A 44 16.29 8.35 -3.58
CA PRO A 44 14.96 8.95 -3.49
C PRO A 44 13.93 8.34 -4.45
N THR A 45 14.36 8.00 -5.67
CA THR A 45 13.53 7.35 -6.69
C THR A 45 13.12 5.94 -6.28
N GLU A 46 14.03 5.14 -5.74
CA GLU A 46 13.74 3.77 -5.27
C GLU A 46 12.79 3.78 -4.08
N ARG A 47 12.97 4.72 -3.14
CA ARG A 47 12.04 4.92 -2.01
C ARG A 47 10.62 5.17 -2.52
N LEU A 48 10.46 6.09 -3.48
CA LEU A 48 9.15 6.40 -4.06
C LEU A 48 8.56 5.21 -4.82
N MET A 49 9.38 4.48 -5.59
CA MET A 49 8.93 3.29 -6.31
C MET A 49 8.44 2.18 -5.37
N LEU A 50 9.18 1.90 -4.30
CA LEU A 50 8.79 0.90 -3.30
C LEU A 50 7.51 1.33 -2.56
N ALA A 51 7.41 2.59 -2.16
CA ALA A 51 6.21 3.12 -1.52
C ALA A 51 4.97 2.97 -2.41
N LYS A 52 5.08 3.32 -3.71
CA LYS A 52 4.00 3.13 -4.68
C LYS A 52 3.63 1.65 -4.86
N ARG A 53 4.62 0.74 -4.95
CA ARG A 53 4.35 -0.71 -5.04
C ARG A 53 3.58 -1.23 -3.84
N VAL A 54 4.01 -0.87 -2.61
CA VAL A 54 3.32 -1.24 -1.37
C VAL A 54 1.89 -0.69 -1.35
N GLY A 55 1.70 0.58 -1.76
CA GLY A 55 0.38 1.19 -1.87
C GLY A 55 -0.54 0.46 -2.86
N ILE A 56 -0.05 0.13 -4.05
CA ILE A 56 -0.80 -0.64 -5.06
C ILE A 56 -1.23 -2.00 -4.49
N MET A 57 -0.29 -2.76 -3.94
CA MET A 57 -0.57 -4.10 -3.40
C MET A 57 -1.56 -4.06 -2.23
N SER A 58 -1.46 -3.04 -1.37
CA SER A 58 -2.40 -2.83 -0.27
C SER A 58 -3.81 -2.53 -0.80
N MET A 59 -3.93 -1.57 -1.73
CA MET A 59 -5.23 -1.21 -2.31
C MET A 59 -5.87 -2.36 -3.10
N LEU A 60 -5.08 -3.14 -3.85
CA LEU A 60 -5.53 -4.38 -4.51
C LEU A 60 -6.02 -5.41 -3.51
N THR A 61 -5.27 -5.63 -2.41
CA THR A 61 -5.66 -6.56 -1.34
C THR A 61 -6.99 -6.15 -0.68
N TYR A 62 -7.32 -4.86 -0.68
CA TYR A 62 -8.59 -4.33 -0.15
C TYR A 62 -9.69 -4.19 -1.22
N GLY A 63 -9.48 -4.69 -2.45
CA GLY A 63 -10.50 -4.72 -3.49
C GLY A 63 -10.68 -3.41 -4.27
N SER A 64 -9.71 -2.50 -4.24
CA SER A 64 -9.76 -1.27 -5.05
C SER A 64 -9.59 -1.56 -6.54
N SER A 65 -10.33 -0.84 -7.39
CA SER A 65 -10.22 -0.99 -8.85
C SER A 65 -8.88 -0.48 -9.40
N ILE A 66 -8.41 -1.05 -10.52
CA ILE A 66 -7.18 -0.64 -11.21
C ILE A 66 -7.18 0.86 -11.51
N ARG A 67 -8.31 1.40 -11.98
CA ARG A 67 -8.45 2.81 -12.33
C ARG A 67 -8.33 3.71 -11.10
N THR A 68 -8.98 3.33 -10.00
CA THR A 68 -8.88 4.06 -8.73
C THR A 68 -7.42 4.14 -8.28
N ILE A 69 -6.74 3.00 -8.20
CA ILE A 69 -5.34 2.92 -7.77
C ILE A 69 -4.43 3.76 -8.66
N SER A 70 -4.60 3.67 -9.98
CA SER A 70 -3.84 4.45 -10.96
C SER A 70 -3.98 5.95 -10.71
N SER A 71 -5.21 6.43 -10.50
CA SER A 71 -5.49 7.84 -10.27
C SER A 71 -5.01 8.36 -8.91
N THR A 72 -5.10 7.53 -7.86
CA THR A 72 -4.70 7.87 -6.48
C THR A 72 -3.18 7.91 -6.35
N LEU A 73 -2.48 6.88 -6.85
CA LEU A 73 -1.03 6.74 -6.67
C LEU A 73 -0.21 7.35 -7.81
N LYS A 74 -0.88 7.93 -8.82
CA LYS A 74 -0.27 8.52 -10.02
C LYS A 74 0.72 7.53 -10.66
N VAL A 75 0.19 6.37 -11.04
CA VAL A 75 0.91 5.28 -11.71
C VAL A 75 0.14 4.84 -12.93
N SER A 76 0.83 4.31 -13.95
CA SER A 76 0.15 3.80 -15.13
C SER A 76 -0.72 2.58 -14.79
N THR A 77 -1.85 2.45 -15.48
CA THR A 77 -2.75 1.29 -15.35
C THR A 77 -2.03 -0.02 -15.64
N ALA A 78 -1.10 -0.02 -16.62
CA ALA A 78 -0.25 -1.16 -16.93
C ALA A 78 0.59 -1.64 -15.72
N THR A 79 1.10 -0.71 -14.91
CA THR A 79 1.87 -1.06 -13.70
C THR A 79 0.98 -1.73 -12.66
N VAL A 80 -0.23 -1.19 -12.45
CA VAL A 80 -1.21 -1.74 -11.51
C VAL A 80 -1.68 -3.12 -11.96
N PHE A 81 -2.00 -3.27 -13.24
CA PHE A 81 -2.40 -4.55 -13.84
C PHE A 81 -1.32 -5.62 -13.66
N LYS A 82 -0.05 -5.30 -13.96
CA LYS A 82 1.07 -6.24 -13.77
C LYS A 82 1.19 -6.70 -12.32
N LEU A 83 1.01 -5.82 -11.34
CA LEU A 83 1.06 -6.18 -9.92
C LEU A 83 -0.18 -7.00 -9.50
N SER A 84 -1.35 -6.71 -10.07
CA SER A 84 -2.57 -7.51 -9.87
C SER A 84 -2.36 -8.95 -10.32
N GLU A 85 -1.82 -9.15 -11.51
CA GLU A 85 -1.51 -10.50 -12.02
C GLU A 85 -0.51 -11.23 -11.12
N GLN A 86 0.53 -10.55 -10.66
CA GLN A 86 1.49 -11.14 -9.73
C GLN A 86 0.86 -11.52 -8.39
N LEU A 87 -0.11 -10.73 -7.90
CA LEU A 87 -0.87 -11.03 -6.68
C LEU A 87 -1.77 -12.25 -6.87
N ASN A 88 -2.44 -12.34 -8.02
CA ASN A 88 -3.31 -13.46 -8.41
C ASN A 88 -2.52 -14.77 -8.56
N HIS A 89 -1.29 -14.70 -9.04
CA HIS A 89 -0.36 -15.84 -9.12
C HIS A 89 0.41 -16.12 -7.82
N GLU A 90 -0.09 -15.66 -6.67
CA GLU A 90 0.46 -15.95 -5.34
C GLU A 90 1.94 -15.54 -5.14
N LYS A 91 2.50 -14.65 -5.98
CA LYS A 91 3.91 -14.21 -5.85
C LYS A 91 4.19 -13.36 -4.61
N PHE A 92 3.13 -12.92 -3.92
CA PHE A 92 3.20 -12.03 -2.76
C PHE A 92 2.39 -12.53 -1.56
N VAL A 93 2.22 -13.85 -1.39
CA VAL A 93 1.41 -14.44 -0.29
C VAL A 93 1.80 -13.88 1.08
N HIS A 94 3.09 -13.89 1.42
CA HIS A 94 3.56 -13.39 2.73
C HIS A 94 3.18 -11.92 2.97
N VAL A 95 3.41 -11.06 1.97
CA VAL A 95 3.14 -9.63 2.05
C VAL A 95 1.62 -9.36 2.09
N SER A 96 0.83 -10.06 1.28
CA SER A 96 -0.64 -9.94 1.29
C SER A 96 -1.22 -10.35 2.65
N ASN A 97 -0.69 -11.40 3.27
CA ASN A 97 -1.10 -11.82 4.60
C ASN A 97 -0.80 -10.77 5.67
N ILE A 98 0.29 -10.00 5.54
CA ILE A 98 0.57 -8.85 6.42
C ILE A 98 -0.50 -7.76 6.24
N PHE A 99 -0.86 -7.41 5.01
CA PHE A 99 -1.87 -6.39 4.74
C PHE A 99 -3.27 -6.78 5.22
N LYS A 100 -3.61 -8.07 5.17
CA LYS A 100 -4.88 -8.57 5.70
C LYS A 100 -5.03 -8.44 7.22
N ARG A 101 -3.93 -8.22 7.96
CA ARG A 101 -3.98 -8.01 9.43
C ARG A 101 -4.76 -6.74 9.76
N LYS A 102 -5.73 -6.83 10.68
CA LYS A 102 -6.64 -5.73 11.07
C LYS A 102 -5.92 -4.41 11.34
N LYS A 103 -4.85 -4.45 12.14
CA LYS A 103 -4.03 -3.27 12.49
C LYS A 103 -3.46 -2.54 11.26
N TYR A 104 -2.96 -3.28 10.28
CA TYR A 104 -2.40 -2.69 9.05
C TYR A 104 -3.51 -2.09 8.17
N ARG A 105 -4.63 -2.80 8.06
CA ARG A 105 -5.80 -2.33 7.30
C ARG A 105 -6.34 -1.02 7.84
N GLU A 106 -6.56 -0.93 9.16
CA GLU A 106 -7.10 0.29 9.80
C GLU A 106 -6.16 1.49 9.63
N SER A 107 -4.86 1.30 9.89
CA SER A 107 -3.87 2.36 9.73
C SER A 107 -3.78 2.85 8.28
N PHE A 108 -3.85 1.95 7.31
CA PHE A 108 -3.78 2.31 5.89
C PHE A 108 -5.05 3.02 5.42
N LEU A 109 -6.23 2.53 5.81
CA LEU A 109 -7.50 3.18 5.46
C LEU A 109 -7.57 4.59 6.04
N GLY A 110 -7.12 4.80 7.29
CA GLY A 110 -7.05 6.14 7.88
C GLY A 110 -6.09 7.07 7.13
N MET A 111 -4.95 6.55 6.64
CA MET A 111 -4.04 7.32 5.79
C MET A 111 -4.69 7.69 4.45
N LEU A 112 -5.39 6.76 3.80
CA LEU A 112 -6.11 7.04 2.55
C LEU A 112 -7.23 8.05 2.75
N GLU A 113 -7.99 7.95 3.83
CA GLU A 113 -9.04 8.91 4.18
C GLU A 113 -8.48 10.32 4.34
N ASN A 114 -7.31 10.47 5.00
CA ASN A 114 -6.63 11.74 5.08
C ASN A 114 -6.19 12.27 3.71
N ILE A 115 -5.67 11.40 2.82
CA ILE A 115 -5.27 11.82 1.47
C ILE A 115 -6.48 12.27 0.64
N VAL A 116 -7.61 11.57 0.73
CA VAL A 116 -8.85 11.91 0.01
C VAL A 116 -9.46 13.20 0.56
N THR A 117 -9.47 13.36 1.89
CA THR A 117 -10.09 14.49 2.58
C THR A 117 -9.26 15.78 2.50
N VAL A 118 -7.93 15.67 2.66
CA VAL A 118 -7.00 16.82 2.60
C VAL A 118 -6.61 17.16 1.16
N GLY A 119 -6.65 16.18 0.23
CA GLY A 119 -6.28 16.34 -1.19
C GLY A 119 -7.41 16.79 -2.14
N GLY A 120 -8.58 17.19 -1.63
CA GLY A 120 -9.62 17.86 -2.42
C GLY A 120 -10.48 16.95 -3.31
N ILE A 121 -10.58 15.64 -3.06
CA ILE A 121 -11.44 14.73 -3.84
C ILE A 121 -12.55 14.18 -2.91
N ALA A 122 -13.58 14.98 -2.68
CA ALA A 122 -14.89 14.60 -2.12
C ALA A 122 -15.00 14.33 -0.60
N PRO A 123 -16.18 14.61 0.00
CA PRO A 123 -16.41 14.51 1.44
C PRO A 123 -16.54 13.05 1.90
N ASN A 124 -16.01 12.81 3.11
CA ASN A 124 -15.97 11.55 3.84
C ASN A 124 -17.13 10.57 3.51
N PRO A 125 -16.86 9.42 2.83
CA PRO A 125 -17.88 8.43 2.47
C PRO A 125 -18.66 7.89 3.67
N GLN A 126 -18.01 7.75 4.83
CA GLN A 126 -18.65 7.27 6.04
C GLN A 126 -19.61 8.30 6.63
N LYS A 127 -19.26 9.59 6.51
CA LYS A 127 -20.15 10.70 6.91
C LYS A 127 -21.42 10.70 6.05
N ARG A 128 -21.30 10.51 4.73
CA ARG A 128 -22.47 10.43 3.83
C ARG A 128 -23.37 9.24 4.13
N LEU A 129 -22.79 8.06 4.41
CA LEU A 129 -23.58 6.90 4.84
C LEU A 129 -24.29 7.14 6.17
N ARG A 130 -23.63 7.77 7.15
CA ARG A 130 -24.24 8.12 8.44
C ARG A 130 -25.36 9.15 8.28
N GLU A 131 -25.15 10.18 7.45
CA GLU A 131 -26.16 11.19 7.15
C GLU A 131 -27.35 10.59 6.38
N GLN A 132 -27.12 9.67 5.44
CA GLN A 132 -28.20 8.94 4.75
C GLN A 132 -28.97 8.04 5.71
N MET A 133 -28.29 7.31 6.60
CA MET A 133 -28.96 6.48 7.60
C MET A 133 -29.76 7.31 8.62
N GLN A 134 -29.25 8.46 9.04
CA GLN A 134 -29.97 9.40 9.91
C GLN A 134 -31.21 9.97 9.21
N ARG A 135 -31.07 10.46 7.97
CA ARG A 135 -32.23 10.96 7.19
C ARG A 135 -33.29 9.90 6.95
N SER A 136 -32.88 8.65 6.72
CA SER A 136 -33.79 7.51 6.56
C SER A 136 -34.55 7.20 7.85
N ALA A 137 -33.85 7.24 8.99
CA ALA A 137 -34.45 7.04 10.30
C ALA A 137 -35.41 8.17 10.70
N ASP A 138 -35.08 9.41 10.35
CA ASP A 138 -35.92 10.58 10.63
C ASP A 138 -37.16 10.63 9.72
N ALA A 139 -37.04 10.23 8.45
CA ALA A 139 -38.17 10.06 7.54
C ALA A 139 -39.13 8.95 8.02
N PHE A 140 -38.60 7.86 8.56
CA PHE A 140 -39.40 6.77 9.13
C PHE A 140 -40.15 7.21 10.41
N ARG A 141 -39.55 8.10 11.21
CA ARG A 141 -40.17 8.66 12.42
C ARG A 141 -41.22 9.75 12.13
N SER A 142 -41.11 10.43 11.00
CA SER A 142 -42.01 11.54 10.62
C SER A 142 -43.17 11.12 9.72
N GLY A 143 -43.08 9.96 9.05
CA GLY A 143 -44.15 9.37 8.23
C GLY A 143 -45.12 8.45 8.98
N GLY A 144 -44.99 8.30 10.30
CA GLY A 144 -45.89 7.52 11.14
C GLY A 144 -46.91 8.40 11.86
N LYS A 145 -47.93 8.88 11.14
CA LYS A 145 -49.21 9.36 11.67
C LYS A 145 -50.32 9.02 10.70
#